data_AF-A0A060C086-F1
#
_entry.id   AF-A0A060C086-F1
#
_cell.length_a   1.000
_cell.length_b   1.000
_cell.length_c   1.000
_cell.angle_alpha   90.00
_cell.angle_beta   90.00
_cell.angle_gamma   90.00
#
_symmetry.space_group_name_H-M   'P 1'
#
loop_
_entity.id
_entity.type
_entity.pdbx_description
1 polymer ?
#
loop_
_entity_poly.entity_id
_entity_poly.type
_entity_poly.pdbx_seq_one_letter_code
_entity_poly.pdbx_strand_id
1 'polypeptide(L)'
;STRAALDYLNRLYGMFGDWQLALAAYNWGEGSVQRAQQRNEKQGLGLKYTDLSMPAETRNYVPKLQAIKNIIEHPDVTASSSPRIDE
;
A
#
# COMPACT_ATOMS: atom_id res chain seq x y z
N SER A 1 -4.43 -16.34 4.22
CA SER A 1 -5.09 -15.39 3.28
C SER A 1 -4.93 -13.94 3.70
N THR A 2 -5.18 -13.56 4.96
CA THR A 2 -4.91 -12.18 5.45
C THR A 2 -3.45 -11.98 5.87
N ARG A 3 -2.88 -12.93 6.62
CA ARG A 3 -1.49 -12.85 7.12
C ARG A 3 -0.45 -12.72 6.00
N ALA A 4 -0.57 -13.52 4.94
CA ALA A 4 0.33 -13.44 3.79
C ALA A 4 0.27 -12.08 3.06
N ALA A 5 -0.92 -11.46 2.97
CA ALA A 5 -1.06 -10.13 2.39
C ALA A 5 -0.41 -9.05 3.28
N LEU A 6 -0.54 -9.18 4.60
CA LEU A 6 0.13 -8.30 5.58
C LEU A 6 1.64 -8.46 5.53
N ASP A 7 2.15 -9.70 5.49
CA ASP A 7 3.57 -10.00 5.35
C ASP A 7 4.14 -9.42 4.05
N TYR A 8 3.38 -9.52 2.96
CA TYR A 8 3.77 -8.95 1.67
C TYR A 8 3.78 -7.41 1.70
N LEU A 9 2.78 -6.76 2.30
CA LEU A 9 2.77 -5.30 2.48
C LEU A 9 3.92 -4.80 3.35
N ASN A 10 4.27 -5.53 4.43
CA ASN A 10 5.44 -5.22 5.26
C ASN A 10 6.74 -5.34 4.47
N ARG A 11 6.88 -6.35 3.60
CA ARG A 11 8.03 -6.47 2.69
C ARG A 11 8.10 -5.26 1.76
N LEU A 12 6.98 -4.85 1.16
CA LEU A 12 6.93 -3.69 0.28
C LEU A 12 7.29 -2.40 1.03
N TYR A 13 6.82 -2.23 2.26
CA TYR A 13 7.24 -1.12 3.12
C TYR A 13 8.75 -1.14 3.37
N GLY A 14 9.33 -2.31 3.68
CA GLY A 14 10.78 -2.45 3.82
C GLY A 14 11.57 -2.11 2.55
N MET A 15 10.98 -2.31 1.37
CA MET A 15 11.60 -1.97 0.09
C MET A 15 11.55 -0.47 -0.23
N PHE A 16 10.44 0.19 0.08
CA PHE A 16 10.19 1.58 -0.36
C PHE A 16 10.29 2.63 0.75
N GLY A 17 10.26 2.22 2.03
CA GLY A 17 10.32 3.10 3.20
C GLY A 17 9.09 3.98 3.41
N ASP A 18 8.05 3.82 2.58
CA ASP A 18 6.87 4.66 2.56
C ASP A 18 5.62 3.81 2.28
N TRP A 19 4.58 4.00 3.09
CA TRP A 19 3.34 3.22 2.98
C TRP A 19 2.57 3.51 1.71
N GLN A 20 2.61 4.74 1.19
CA GLN A 20 1.93 5.08 -0.06
C GLN A 20 2.61 4.37 -1.24
N LEU A 21 3.94 4.30 -1.24
CA LEU A 21 4.69 3.53 -2.24
C LEU A 21 4.50 2.02 -2.10
N ALA A 22 4.47 1.49 -0.88
CA ALA A 22 4.20 0.07 -0.64
C ALA A 22 2.81 -0.33 -1.17
N LEU A 23 1.79 0.48 -0.93
CA LEU A 23 0.44 0.23 -1.40
C LEU A 23 0.30 0.46 -2.91
N ALA A 24 1.02 1.43 -3.47
CA ALA A 24 1.15 1.59 -4.92
C ALA A 24 1.77 0.35 -5.56
N ALA A 25 2.82 -0.21 -4.96
CA ALA A 25 3.49 -1.41 -5.42
C ALA A 25 2.61 -2.66 -5.31
N TYR A 26 1.74 -2.73 -4.30
CA TYR A 26 0.77 -3.82 -4.20
C TYR A 26 -0.25 -3.79 -5.34
N ASN A 27 -0.68 -2.60 -5.78
CA ASN A 27 -1.67 -2.44 -6.85
C ASN A 27 -1.06 -2.44 -8.27
N TRP A 28 0.07 -1.74 -8.47
CA TRP A 28 0.71 -1.54 -9.77
C TRP A 28 1.91 -2.47 -10.03
N GLY A 29 2.35 -3.19 -9.00
CA GLY A 29 3.52 -4.05 -9.00
C GLY A 29 4.78 -3.34 -8.51
N GLU A 30 5.54 -4.01 -7.64
CA GLU A 30 6.81 -3.51 -7.07
C GLU A 30 7.82 -3.10 -8.14
N GLY A 31 7.96 -3.89 -9.22
CA GLY A 31 8.88 -3.58 -10.31
C GLY A 31 8.47 -2.34 -11.09
N SER A 32 7.17 -2.01 -11.16
CA SER A 32 6.69 -0.79 -11.81
C SER A 32 7.04 0.46 -10.99
N VAL A 33 6.85 0.39 -9.67
CA VAL A 33 7.24 1.47 -8.75
C VAL A 33 8.75 1.67 -8.74
N GLN A 34 9.54 0.59 -8.65
CA GLN A 34 11.01 0.66 -8.73
C GLN A 34 11.47 1.30 -10.04
N ARG A 35 10.91 0.90 -11.19
CA ARG A 35 11.24 1.53 -12.48
C ARG A 35 10.85 3.01 -12.52
N ALA A 36 9.74 3.40 -11.89
CA ALA A 36 9.34 4.80 -11.81
C ALA A 36 10.33 5.61 -10.96
N GLN A 37 10.73 5.10 -9.79
CA GLN A 37 11.74 5.73 -8.95
C GLN A 37 13.08 5.85 -9.67
N GLN A 38 13.57 4.79 -10.31
CA GLN A 38 14.83 4.82 -11.06
C GLN A 38 14.79 5.83 -12.22
N ARG A 39 13.63 5.99 -12.90
CA ARG A 39 13.48 7.02 -13.94
C ARG A 39 13.55 8.43 -13.35
N ASN A 40 12.85 8.68 -12.25
CA ASN A 40 12.87 9.98 -11.58
C ASN A 40 14.26 10.31 -11.01
N GLU A 41 14.93 9.34 -10.39
CA GLU A 41 16.28 9.49 -9.86
C GLU A 41 17.28 9.90 -10.94
N LYS A 42 17.22 9.24 -12.11
CA LYS A 42 18.05 9.61 -13.29
C LYS A 42 17.78 11.01 -13.82
N GLN A 43 16.60 11.57 -13.52
CA GLN A 43 16.19 12.91 -13.92
C GLN A 43 16.35 13.94 -12.80
N GLY A 44 16.82 13.53 -11.61
CA GLY A 44 16.89 14.40 -10.44
C GLY A 44 15.52 14.82 -9.88
N LEU A 45 14.46 14.06 -10.19
CA LEU A 45 13.11 14.29 -9.71
C LEU A 45 12.87 13.60 -8.37
N GLY A 46 11.81 14.03 -7.67
CA GLY A 46 11.40 13.44 -6.41
C GLY A 46 11.00 11.96 -6.54
N LEU A 47 11.21 11.20 -5.46
CA LEU A 47 10.96 9.75 -5.41
C LEU A 47 9.73 9.39 -4.56
N LYS A 48 9.04 10.41 -4.02
CA LYS A 48 7.85 10.22 -3.20
C LYS A 48 6.67 9.82 -4.09
N TYR A 49 5.65 9.24 -3.48
CA TYR A 49 4.41 8.86 -4.16
C TYR A 49 3.83 9.98 -5.03
N THR A 50 3.83 11.22 -4.56
CA THR A 50 3.32 12.39 -5.31
C THR A 50 4.12 12.72 -6.57
N ASP A 51 5.39 12.33 -6.61
CA ASP A 51 6.34 12.71 -7.65
C ASP A 51 6.43 11.66 -8.76
N LEU A 52 5.96 10.43 -8.49
CA LEU A 52 6.02 9.34 -9.45
C LEU A 52 4.89 9.42 -10.48
N SER A 53 5.26 9.26 -11.75
CA SER A 53 4.28 9.05 -12.81
C SER A 53 3.71 7.64 -12.74
N MET A 54 2.47 7.55 -12.26
CA MET A 54 1.71 6.31 -12.06
C MET A 54 0.40 6.33 -12.86
N PRO A 55 -0.18 5.15 -13.17
CA PRO A 55 -1.53 5.06 -13.73
C PRO A 55 -2.56 5.74 -12.82
N ALA A 56 -3.62 6.31 -13.43
CA ALA A 56 -4.67 7.02 -12.69
C ALA A 56 -5.35 6.14 -11.64
N GLU A 57 -5.54 4.84 -11.93
CA GLU A 57 -6.11 3.87 -11.00
C GLU A 57 -5.28 3.71 -9.72
N THR A 58 -3.94 3.68 -9.85
CA THR A 58 -3.02 3.58 -8.71
C THR A 58 -2.89 4.90 -7.96
N ARG A 59 -2.98 6.05 -8.65
CA ARG A 59 -3.01 7.38 -8.03
C ARG A 59 -4.25 7.62 -7.17
N ASN A 60 -5.39 7.07 -7.59
CA ASN A 60 -6.66 7.27 -6.89
C ASN A 60 -6.91 6.24 -5.77
N TYR A 61 -5.93 5.36 -5.48
CA TYR A 61 -6.06 4.31 -4.46
C TYR A 61 -5.88 4.80 -3.01
N VAL A 62 -5.56 6.10 -2.83
CA VAL A 62 -5.27 6.75 -1.53
C VAL A 62 -6.37 6.56 -0.45
N PRO A 63 -7.70 6.61 -0.76
CA PRO A 63 -8.73 6.46 0.28
C PRO A 63 -8.76 5.08 0.94
N LYS A 64 -8.38 4.02 0.21
CA LYS A 64 -8.33 2.66 0.76
C LYS A 64 -7.14 2.44 1.70
N LEU A 65 -6.11 3.30 1.63
CA LEU A 65 -4.90 3.18 2.46
C LEU A 65 -5.19 3.41 3.94
N GLN A 66 -6.12 4.31 4.28
CA GLN A 66 -6.48 4.58 5.67
C GLN A 66 -7.14 3.36 6.32
N ALA A 67 -8.01 2.66 5.59
CA ALA A 67 -8.66 1.45 6.07
C ALA A 67 -7.66 0.31 6.27
N ILE A 68 -6.74 0.11 5.31
CA ILE A 68 -5.72 -0.94 5.40
C ILE A 68 -4.72 -0.62 6.52
N LYS A 69 -4.30 0.63 6.69
CA LYS A 69 -3.44 1.07 7.79
C LYS A 69 -4.07 0.74 9.14
N ASN A 70 -5.35 1.06 9.32
CA ASN A 70 -6.07 0.74 10.57
C ASN A 70 -6.13 -0.77 10.84
N ILE A 71 -6.24 -1.60 9.80
CA ILE A 71 -6.22 -3.07 9.94
C ILE A 71 -4.80 -3.59 10.26
N ILE A 72 -3.75 -2.98 9.70
CA ILE A 72 -2.35 -3.34 9.98
C ILE A 72 -1.94 -2.93 11.40
N GLU A 73 -2.35 -1.73 11.84
CA GLU A 73 -2.05 -1.21 13.18
C GLU A 73 -2.86 -1.92 14.29
N HIS A 74 -4.01 -2.49 13.94
CA HIS A 74 -4.87 -3.24 14.86
C HIS A 74 -5.35 -4.57 14.25
N PRO A 75 -4.47 -5.58 14.14
CA PRO A 75 -4.83 -6.88 13.57
C PRO A 75 -5.94 -7.60 14.35
N ASP A 76 -6.11 -7.26 15.63
CA ASP A 76 -7.04 -7.93 16.56
C ASP A 76 -8.49 -7.44 16.47
N VAL A 77 -8.77 -6.32 15.77
CA VAL A 77 -10.08 -5.66 15.79
C VAL A 77 -11.05 -6.22 14.73
N THR A 78 -10.59 -7.08 13.82
CA THR A 78 -11.41 -7.51 12.66
C THR A 78 -12.19 -8.82 12.87
N ALA A 79 -12.23 -9.38 14.09
CA ALA A 79 -12.89 -10.67 14.33
C ALA A 79 -14.08 -10.66 15.31
N SER A 80 -14.47 -9.52 15.91
CA SER A 80 -15.50 -9.55 16.96
C SER A 80 -16.47 -8.37 16.98
N SER A 81 -17.28 -8.24 15.93
CA SER A 81 -18.64 -7.70 16.08
C SER A 81 -19.46 -7.95 14.81
N SER A 82 -19.72 -9.21 14.47
CA SER A 82 -21.00 -9.51 13.84
C SER A 82 -22.00 -9.57 15.00
N PRO A 83 -22.99 -8.67 15.12
CA PRO A 83 -24.04 -8.86 16.10
C PRO A 83 -24.77 -10.13 15.66
N ARG A 84 -24.60 -11.21 16.43
CA ARG A 84 -25.55 -12.31 16.38
C ARG A 84 -26.90 -11.70 16.75
N ILE A 85 -27.77 -11.56 15.75
CA ILE A 85 -29.19 -11.39 16.00
C ILE A 85 -29.65 -12.81 16.36
N ASP A 86 -29.71 -13.06 17.66
CA ASP A 86 -30.44 -14.19 18.20
C ASP A 86 -31.93 -13.81 18.16
N GLU A 87 -32.71 -14.52 17.36
CA GLU A 87 -34.17 -14.65 17.52
C GLU A 87 -34.53 -16.14 17.42
#